data_AF-A0A3B0VQA1-F1
#
_entry.id   AF-A0A3B0VQA1-F1
#
_cell.length_a   1.000
_cell.length_b   1.000
_cell.length_c   1.000
_cell.angle_alpha   90.00
_cell.angle_beta   90.00
_cell.angle_gamma   90.00
#
_symmetry.space_group_name_H-M   'P 1'
#
loop_
_entity.id
_entity.type
_entity.pdbx_description
1 polymer ?
#
loop_
_entity_poly.entity_id
_entity_poly.type
_entity_poly.pdbx_seq_one_letter_code
_entity_poly.pdbx_strand_id
1 'polypeptide(L)'
;MQSHHSWIWQQKNWPEFYYDSGVLLSQIGTVSRLIGGLTAICQTLMDTERLNARERVLVDDVMETAAIEGEILQRNSARVSIRKRLGLPVEHEDWDARTDGLVSVLLDARLQKQQPLTEERLSGWHTALFPGGYSGLHKIRVARYRGQEEMQIVSGAIGRETVHYVAPPKAELDGEMSRFFDWIDTENEQEPLLKAGIAHLWFIMIHPFDDGNGRIGRAITDYLLARSYPSLMELVSFSKHISLERKRYYSVLEAAGKNGMDI
;
A
#
# COMPACT_ATOMS: atom_id res chain seq x y z
N MET A 1 -12.73 -20.29 27.32
CA MET A 1 -13.55 -19.09 27.04
C MET A 1 -12.76 -18.23 26.08
N GLN A 2 -13.04 -18.31 24.78
CA GLN A 2 -12.47 -17.37 23.82
C GLN A 2 -13.13 -16.02 24.11
N SER A 3 -12.34 -14.99 24.43
CA SER A 3 -12.88 -13.63 24.50
C SER A 3 -13.46 -13.30 23.13
N HIS A 4 -14.77 -13.04 23.05
CA HIS A 4 -15.39 -12.50 21.85
C HIS A 4 -14.84 -11.08 21.62
N HIS A 5 -13.66 -10.99 21.01
CA HIS A 5 -13.18 -9.74 20.45
C HIS A 5 -14.01 -9.48 19.19
N SER A 6 -14.73 -8.36 19.17
CA SER A 6 -15.34 -7.84 17.94
C SER A 6 -14.23 -7.24 17.09
N TRP A 7 -14.13 -7.65 15.83
CA TRP A 7 -13.25 -7.00 14.87
C TRP A 7 -13.76 -5.61 14.51
N ILE A 8 -12.88 -4.73 14.04
CA ILE A 8 -13.21 -3.34 13.69
C ILE A 8 -14.41 -3.24 12.71
N TRP A 9 -14.50 -4.14 11.74
CA TRP A 9 -15.58 -4.15 10.74
C TRP A 9 -16.95 -4.57 11.29
N GLN A 10 -16.98 -5.19 12.47
CA GLN A 10 -18.21 -5.61 13.15
C GLN A 10 -18.79 -4.48 14.01
N GLN A 11 -18.10 -3.34 14.13
CA GLN A 11 -18.57 -2.20 14.90
C GLN A 11 -19.67 -1.44 14.15
N LYS A 12 -20.64 -0.91 14.89
CA LYS A 12 -21.84 -0.27 14.32
C LYS A 12 -21.52 0.91 13.40
N ASN A 13 -20.45 1.63 13.68
CA ASN A 13 -20.00 2.80 12.94
C ASN A 13 -18.94 2.47 11.88
N TRP A 14 -18.67 1.21 11.57
CA TRP A 14 -17.78 0.87 10.47
C TRP A 14 -18.34 1.42 9.13
N PRO A 15 -17.56 2.12 8.28
CA PRO A 15 -16.14 2.45 8.36
C PRO A 15 -15.84 3.94 8.68
N GLU A 16 -16.60 4.56 9.58
CA GLU A 16 -16.42 5.95 10.05
C GLU A 16 -15.22 6.09 11.02
N PHE A 17 -14.02 6.24 10.47
CA PHE A 17 -12.80 6.52 11.23
C PHE A 17 -12.81 7.93 11.82
N TYR A 18 -12.33 8.06 13.07
CA TYR A 18 -12.17 9.35 13.73
C TYR A 18 -10.81 9.43 14.43
N TYR A 19 -10.31 10.65 14.60
CA TYR A 19 -9.02 10.93 15.20
C TYR A 19 -9.07 12.27 15.95
N ASP A 20 -8.24 12.41 16.98
CA ASP A 20 -8.10 13.69 17.70
C ASP A 20 -7.16 14.63 16.92
N SER A 21 -7.77 15.61 16.25
CA SER A 21 -7.03 16.63 15.50
C SER A 21 -6.10 17.46 16.37
N GLY A 22 -6.43 17.68 17.64
CA GLY A 22 -5.58 18.41 18.60
C GLY A 22 -4.29 17.68 18.93
N VAL A 23 -4.35 16.35 19.06
CA VAL A 23 -3.16 15.49 19.26
C VAL A 23 -2.26 15.50 18.01
N LEU A 24 -2.87 15.42 16.82
CA LEU A 24 -2.13 15.30 15.56
C LEU A 24 -1.63 16.65 15.02
N LEU A 25 -2.21 17.78 15.41
CA LEU A 25 -1.93 19.09 14.83
C LEU A 25 -0.43 19.46 14.88
N SER A 26 0.23 19.18 16.00
CA SER A 26 1.66 19.49 16.17
C SER A 26 2.56 18.64 15.27
N GLN A 27 2.21 17.37 15.09
CA GLN A 27 2.94 16.43 14.25
C GLN A 27 2.72 16.76 12.77
N ILE A 28 1.47 16.99 12.37
CA ILE A 28 1.11 17.42 11.01
C ILE A 28 1.81 18.73 10.66
N GLY A 29 1.79 19.73 11.55
CA GLY A 29 2.48 21.00 11.33
C GLY A 29 4.00 20.82 11.13
N THR A 30 4.62 19.93 11.89
CA THR A 30 6.04 19.59 11.73
C THR A 30 6.30 18.91 10.39
N VAL A 31 5.50 17.90 10.02
CA VAL A 31 5.66 17.17 8.76
C VAL A 31 5.42 18.09 7.56
N SER A 32 4.38 18.92 7.58
CA SER A 32 4.09 19.90 6.53
C SER A 32 5.26 20.87 6.30
N ARG A 33 5.92 21.34 7.38
CA ARG A 33 7.12 22.18 7.26
C ARG A 33 8.29 21.43 6.62
N LEU A 34 8.49 20.16 6.99
CA LEU A 34 9.54 19.32 6.40
C LEU A 34 9.26 19.02 4.92
N ILE A 35 8.02 18.73 4.55
CA ILE A 35 7.59 18.55 3.16
C ILE A 35 7.82 19.83 2.35
N GLY A 36 7.54 21.01 2.93
CA GLY A 36 7.85 22.31 2.32
C GLY A 36 9.34 22.47 2.05
N GLY A 37 10.19 22.14 3.02
CA GLY A 37 11.65 22.15 2.84
C GLY A 37 12.13 21.17 1.76
N LEU A 38 11.61 19.94 1.75
CA LEU A 38 11.91 18.94 0.72
C LEU A 38 11.46 19.39 -0.67
N THR A 39 10.30 20.05 -0.77
CA THR A 39 9.80 20.60 -2.02
C THR A 39 10.73 21.69 -2.56
N ALA A 40 11.19 22.59 -1.69
CA ALA A 40 12.16 23.62 -2.07
C ALA A 40 13.47 23.00 -2.57
N ILE A 41 14.03 22.00 -1.85
CA ILE A 41 15.23 21.29 -2.28
C ILE A 41 15.01 20.59 -3.63
N CYS A 42 13.87 19.91 -3.80
CA CYS A 42 13.55 19.22 -5.04
C CYS A 42 13.55 20.19 -6.23
N GLN A 43 13.02 21.41 -6.05
CA GLN A 43 12.98 22.45 -7.08
C GLN A 43 14.36 23.00 -7.46
N THR A 44 15.38 22.87 -6.61
CA THR A 44 16.75 23.30 -6.92
C THR A 44 17.60 22.23 -7.60
N LEU A 45 17.16 20.97 -7.60
CA LEU A 45 17.89 19.86 -8.23
C LEU A 45 17.85 19.98 -9.75
N MET A 46 18.96 19.62 -10.39
CA MET A 46 18.99 19.39 -11.84
C MET A 46 18.09 18.21 -12.21
N ASP A 47 17.58 18.19 -13.44
CA ASP A 47 16.73 17.09 -13.92
C ASP A 47 17.42 15.72 -13.79
N THR A 48 18.73 15.66 -14.02
CA THR A 48 19.54 14.44 -13.86
C THR A 48 19.61 13.97 -12.41
N GLU A 49 19.75 14.90 -11.45
CA GLU A 49 19.77 14.59 -10.02
C GLU A 49 18.40 14.10 -9.55
N ARG A 50 17.33 14.78 -9.96
CA ARG A 50 15.95 14.40 -9.65
C ARG A 50 15.62 13.02 -10.23
N LEU A 51 16.05 12.76 -11.46
CA LEU A 51 15.84 11.47 -12.12
C LEU A 51 16.60 10.33 -11.42
N ASN A 52 17.85 10.56 -11.02
CA ASN A 52 18.65 9.60 -10.25
C ASN A 52 18.04 9.33 -8.86
N ALA A 53 17.56 10.37 -8.18
CA ALA A 53 16.86 10.24 -6.90
C ALA A 53 15.58 9.42 -7.05
N ARG A 54 14.77 9.71 -8.09
CA ARG A 54 13.54 8.97 -8.39
C ARG A 54 13.82 7.51 -8.71
N GLU A 55 14.83 7.20 -9.52
CA GLU A 55 15.25 5.81 -9.78
C GLU A 55 15.57 5.08 -8.46
N ARG A 56 16.39 5.70 -7.60
CA ARG A 56 16.79 5.11 -6.32
C ARG A 56 15.60 4.86 -5.40
N VAL A 57 14.71 5.85 -5.26
CA VAL A 57 13.50 5.74 -4.42
C VAL A 57 12.59 4.63 -4.92
N LEU A 58 12.32 4.58 -6.23
CA LEU A 58 11.48 3.53 -6.82
C LEU A 58 12.09 2.13 -6.63
N VAL A 59 13.42 1.98 -6.81
CA VAL A 59 14.08 0.70 -6.55
C VAL A 59 13.95 0.33 -5.08
N ASP A 60 14.20 1.25 -4.14
CA ASP A 60 14.03 0.98 -2.71
C ASP A 60 12.57 0.60 -2.41
N ASP A 61 11.57 1.29 -2.96
CA ASP A 61 10.16 0.94 -2.73
C ASP A 61 9.79 -0.45 -3.25
N VAL A 62 10.25 -0.84 -4.45
CA VAL A 62 10.04 -2.20 -5.00
C VAL A 62 10.67 -3.26 -4.11
N MET A 63 11.90 -3.04 -3.66
CA MET A 63 12.62 -4.03 -2.86
C MET A 63 12.02 -4.17 -1.46
N GLU A 64 11.70 -3.05 -0.82
CA GLU A 64 11.24 -3.03 0.57
C GLU A 64 9.77 -3.46 0.67
N THR A 65 8.91 -3.07 -0.28
CA THR A 65 7.52 -3.53 -0.30
C THR A 65 7.42 -5.03 -0.50
N ALA A 66 8.30 -5.63 -1.31
CA ALA A 66 8.37 -7.08 -1.49
C ALA A 66 8.92 -7.78 -0.24
N ALA A 67 10.00 -7.24 0.35
CA ALA A 67 10.62 -7.81 1.55
C ALA A 67 9.71 -7.77 2.79
N ILE A 68 8.81 -6.78 2.90
CA ILE A 68 7.78 -6.74 3.95
C ILE A 68 6.89 -7.99 3.87
N GLU A 69 6.51 -8.44 2.67
CA GLU A 69 5.72 -9.66 2.44
C GLU A 69 6.57 -10.94 2.41
N GLY A 70 7.87 -10.85 2.70
CA GLY A 70 8.79 -12.00 2.67
C GLY A 70 9.24 -12.43 1.28
N GLU A 71 8.96 -11.63 0.23
CA GLU A 71 9.42 -11.91 -1.13
C GLU A 71 10.88 -11.49 -1.32
N ILE A 72 11.64 -12.34 -2.01
CA ILE A 72 13.03 -12.07 -2.37
C ILE A 72 13.08 -11.77 -3.86
N LEU A 73 13.19 -10.49 -4.20
CA LEU A 73 13.35 -10.02 -5.58
C LEU A 73 14.82 -9.73 -5.91
N GLN A 74 15.11 -9.63 -7.20
CA GLN A 74 16.42 -9.22 -7.67
C GLN A 74 16.46 -7.71 -7.90
N ARG A 75 17.30 -7.01 -7.13
CA ARG A 75 17.44 -5.54 -7.25
C ARG A 75 17.78 -5.08 -8.66
N ASN A 76 18.58 -5.86 -9.40
CA ASN A 76 18.92 -5.54 -10.79
C ASN A 76 17.69 -5.57 -11.70
N SER A 77 16.79 -6.56 -11.54
CA SER A 77 15.54 -6.62 -12.30
C SER A 77 14.66 -5.40 -12.06
N ALA A 78 14.56 -4.92 -10.81
CA ALA A 78 13.80 -3.71 -10.48
C ALA A 78 14.41 -2.49 -11.17
N ARG A 79 15.74 -2.36 -11.09
CA ARG A 79 16.49 -1.26 -11.71
C ARG A 79 16.33 -1.25 -13.24
N VAL A 80 16.49 -2.39 -13.91
CA VAL A 80 16.32 -2.51 -15.38
C VAL A 80 14.92 -2.10 -15.80
N SER A 81 13.89 -2.64 -15.12
CA SER A 81 12.48 -2.34 -15.39
C SER A 81 12.16 -0.85 -15.20
N ILE A 82 12.60 -0.25 -14.09
CA ILE A 82 12.41 1.19 -13.80
C ILE A 82 13.12 2.05 -14.84
N ARG A 83 14.40 1.78 -15.13
CA ARG A 83 15.18 2.56 -16.11
C ARG A 83 14.54 2.52 -17.50
N LYS A 84 14.08 1.36 -17.95
CA LYS A 84 13.36 1.21 -19.23
C LYS A 84 12.11 2.10 -19.29
N ARG A 85 11.31 2.13 -18.22
CA ARG A 85 10.10 2.97 -18.14
C ARG A 85 10.38 4.47 -17.97
N LEU A 86 11.55 4.82 -17.44
CA LEU A 86 12.03 6.21 -17.35
C LEU A 86 12.80 6.67 -18.59
N GLY A 87 12.96 5.84 -19.62
CA GLY A 87 13.72 6.19 -20.83
C GLY A 87 15.24 6.27 -20.62
N LEU A 88 15.75 5.61 -19.58
CA LEU A 88 17.17 5.58 -19.22
C LEU A 88 17.89 4.36 -19.87
N PRO A 89 19.18 4.48 -20.20
CA PRO A 89 19.93 3.39 -20.82
C PRO A 89 20.06 2.19 -19.86
N VAL A 90 19.94 0.98 -20.41
CA VAL A 90 20.12 -0.30 -19.70
C VAL A 90 21.21 -1.11 -20.40
N GLU A 91 22.12 -1.71 -19.62
CA GLU A 91 23.26 -2.47 -20.16
C GLU A 91 22.88 -3.93 -20.47
N HIS A 92 22.03 -4.54 -19.62
CA HIS A 92 21.58 -5.92 -19.75
C HIS A 92 20.06 -6.02 -19.51
N GLU A 93 19.38 -6.80 -20.33
CA GLU A 93 17.94 -7.10 -20.18
C GLU A 93 17.72 -8.31 -19.26
N ASP A 94 18.13 -8.19 -18.01
CA ASP A 94 17.71 -9.13 -16.96
C ASP A 94 16.44 -8.61 -16.28
N TRP A 95 15.31 -9.26 -16.53
CA TRP A 95 14.05 -8.94 -15.87
C TRP A 95 13.26 -10.18 -15.46
N ASP A 96 12.57 -10.08 -14.35
CA ASP A 96 11.63 -11.07 -13.81
C ASP A 96 10.22 -10.49 -13.83
N ALA A 97 9.24 -11.31 -14.23
CA ALA A 97 7.87 -10.85 -14.46
C ALA A 97 7.17 -10.35 -13.20
N ARG A 98 7.47 -10.91 -12.03
CA ARG A 98 6.89 -10.43 -10.75
C ARG A 98 7.47 -9.07 -10.39
N THR A 99 8.78 -8.91 -10.54
CA THR A 99 9.46 -7.64 -10.30
C THR A 99 8.94 -6.56 -11.24
N ASP A 100 8.82 -6.89 -12.54
CA ASP A 100 8.30 -5.96 -13.55
C ASP A 100 6.84 -5.57 -13.29
N GLY A 101 6.02 -6.53 -12.85
CA GLY A 101 4.65 -6.31 -12.43
C GLY A 101 4.53 -5.35 -11.26
N LEU A 102 5.30 -5.56 -10.19
CA LEU A 102 5.33 -4.66 -9.03
C LEU A 102 5.82 -3.25 -9.40
N VAL A 103 6.84 -3.13 -10.25
CA VAL A 103 7.27 -1.83 -10.78
C VAL A 103 6.13 -1.15 -11.54
N SER A 104 5.34 -1.91 -12.32
CA SER A 104 4.20 -1.36 -13.06
C SER A 104 3.15 -0.77 -12.13
N VAL A 105 2.83 -1.48 -11.04
CA VAL A 105 1.86 -1.03 -10.03
C VAL A 105 2.31 0.27 -9.37
N LEU A 106 3.56 0.34 -8.90
CA LEU A 106 4.06 1.53 -8.20
C LEU A 106 4.19 2.73 -9.13
N LEU A 107 4.58 2.51 -10.39
CA LEU A 107 4.62 3.59 -11.38
C LEU A 107 3.22 4.06 -11.77
N ASP A 108 2.27 3.16 -11.96
CA ASP A 108 0.88 3.55 -12.23
C ASP A 108 0.30 4.38 -11.07
N ALA A 109 0.47 3.92 -9.83
CA ALA A 109 0.04 4.66 -8.64
C ALA A 109 0.58 6.10 -8.61
N ARG A 110 1.88 6.29 -8.90
CA ARG A 110 2.55 7.60 -8.79
C ARG A 110 2.36 8.51 -10.02
N LEU A 111 2.32 7.92 -11.22
CA LEU A 111 2.28 8.66 -12.49
C LEU A 111 0.84 8.91 -12.95
N GLN A 112 -0.06 7.95 -12.78
CA GLN A 112 -1.49 8.08 -13.08
C GLN A 112 -2.29 8.54 -11.85
N LYS A 113 -1.65 9.31 -10.97
CA LYS A 113 -2.22 9.83 -9.72
C LYS A 113 -3.45 10.71 -9.90
N GLN A 114 -3.73 11.23 -11.08
CA GLN A 114 -4.94 12.02 -11.36
C GLN A 114 -6.09 11.18 -11.88
N GLN A 115 -5.83 9.95 -12.33
CA GLN A 115 -6.88 9.02 -12.69
C GLN A 115 -7.52 8.45 -11.41
N PRO A 116 -8.85 8.25 -11.37
CA PRO A 116 -9.51 7.58 -10.25
C PRO A 116 -8.95 6.17 -9.99
N LEU A 117 -9.07 5.70 -8.75
CA LEU A 117 -8.81 4.31 -8.37
C LEU A 117 -10.12 3.51 -8.52
N THR A 118 -10.34 2.96 -9.70
CA THR A 118 -11.51 2.10 -9.98
C THR A 118 -11.22 0.65 -9.63
N GLU A 119 -12.28 -0.16 -9.51
CA GLU A 119 -12.17 -1.61 -9.37
C GLU A 119 -11.37 -2.26 -10.52
N GLU A 120 -11.57 -1.79 -11.76
CA GLU A 120 -10.81 -2.27 -12.93
C GLU A 120 -9.33 -1.97 -12.79
N ARG A 121 -8.98 -0.75 -12.36
CA ARG A 121 -7.58 -0.35 -12.16
C ARG A 121 -6.92 -1.16 -11.05
N LEU A 122 -7.61 -1.36 -9.93
CA LEU A 122 -7.14 -2.18 -8.82
C LEU A 122 -6.95 -3.66 -9.25
N SER A 123 -7.87 -4.17 -10.07
CA SER A 123 -7.79 -5.52 -10.65
C SER A 123 -6.62 -5.66 -11.63
N GLY A 124 -6.32 -4.60 -12.39
CA GLY A 124 -5.12 -4.49 -13.21
C GLY A 124 -3.84 -4.55 -12.38
N TRP A 125 -3.80 -3.84 -11.24
CA TRP A 125 -2.67 -3.93 -10.31
C TRP A 125 -2.49 -5.34 -9.76
N HIS A 126 -3.57 -5.99 -9.34
CA HIS A 126 -3.52 -7.38 -8.86
C HIS A 126 -3.06 -8.35 -9.96
N THR A 127 -3.46 -8.13 -11.21
CA THR A 127 -2.97 -8.92 -12.35
C THR A 127 -1.46 -8.79 -12.53
N ALA A 128 -0.95 -7.56 -12.46
CA ALA A 128 0.47 -7.28 -12.60
C ALA A 128 1.30 -7.96 -11.49
N LEU A 129 0.80 -8.01 -10.25
CA LEU A 129 1.51 -8.69 -9.15
C LEU A 129 1.62 -10.22 -9.33
N PHE A 130 0.67 -10.84 -10.03
CA PHE A 130 0.56 -12.30 -10.14
C PHE A 130 0.45 -12.79 -11.59
N PRO A 131 1.45 -12.54 -12.45
CA PRO A 131 1.39 -12.87 -13.87
C PRO A 131 1.20 -14.37 -14.15
N GLY A 132 1.61 -15.24 -13.22
CA GLY A 132 1.45 -16.69 -13.33
C GLY A 132 0.13 -17.24 -12.79
N GLY A 133 -0.66 -16.45 -12.05
CA GLY A 133 -1.87 -16.94 -11.38
C GLY A 133 -1.65 -17.65 -10.05
N TYR A 134 -0.45 -17.56 -9.46
CA TYR A 134 -0.08 -18.25 -8.23
C TYR A 134 0.59 -17.32 -7.22
N SER A 135 0.33 -17.58 -5.94
CA SER A 135 1.17 -17.14 -4.82
C SER A 135 1.95 -18.35 -4.30
N GLY A 136 3.27 -18.34 -4.48
CA GLY A 136 4.10 -19.53 -4.28
C GLY A 136 3.60 -20.71 -5.12
N LEU A 137 3.17 -21.79 -4.48
CA LEU A 137 2.59 -22.97 -5.12
C LEU A 137 1.06 -22.98 -5.12
N HIS A 138 0.41 -21.97 -4.54
CA HIS A 138 -1.03 -21.90 -4.39
C HIS A 138 -1.65 -21.09 -5.52
N LYS A 139 -2.61 -21.70 -6.24
CA LYS A 139 -3.40 -21.00 -7.25
C LYS A 139 -4.31 -19.98 -6.56
N ILE A 140 -4.36 -18.77 -7.09
CA ILE A 140 -5.18 -17.69 -6.54
C ILE A 140 -6.13 -17.11 -7.60
N ARG A 141 -7.16 -16.39 -7.15
CA ARG A 141 -8.12 -15.69 -8.00
C ARG A 141 -7.53 -14.34 -8.42
N VAL A 142 -6.77 -14.33 -9.52
CA VAL A 142 -6.19 -13.09 -10.03
C VAL A 142 -7.27 -12.14 -10.56
N ALA A 143 -7.16 -10.86 -10.20
CA ALA A 143 -8.08 -9.77 -10.60
C ALA A 143 -9.53 -10.00 -10.15
N ARG A 144 -9.71 -10.76 -9.08
CA ARG A 144 -11.01 -11.04 -8.48
C ARG A 144 -10.86 -11.09 -6.98
N TYR A 145 -11.91 -10.69 -6.28
CA TYR A 145 -11.94 -10.85 -4.84
C TYR A 145 -11.90 -12.32 -4.42
N ARG A 146 -11.44 -12.53 -3.18
CA ARG A 146 -11.30 -13.84 -2.56
C ARG A 146 -12.60 -14.63 -2.52
N GLY A 147 -12.47 -15.93 -2.28
CA GLY A 147 -13.60 -16.86 -2.22
C GLY A 147 -14.40 -16.79 -0.91
N GLN A 148 -15.19 -17.82 -0.66
CA GLN A 148 -16.05 -17.94 0.52
C GLN A 148 -15.26 -18.33 1.78
N GLU A 149 -13.98 -18.66 1.64
CA GLU A 149 -13.14 -19.03 2.76
C GLU A 149 -12.94 -17.84 3.72
N GLU A 150 -12.89 -18.12 5.02
CA GLU A 150 -12.61 -17.10 6.02
C GLU A 150 -11.17 -16.57 5.84
N MET A 151 -11.03 -15.25 5.69
CA MET A 151 -9.73 -14.63 5.51
C MET A 151 -9.14 -14.26 6.87
N GLN A 152 -8.19 -15.08 7.31
CA GLN A 152 -7.47 -14.91 8.57
C GLN A 152 -6.07 -14.39 8.31
N ILE A 153 -5.69 -13.32 9.01
CA ILE A 153 -4.32 -12.82 9.04
C ILE A 153 -3.65 -13.55 10.20
N VAL A 154 -2.74 -14.47 9.86
CA VAL A 154 -2.11 -15.38 10.82
C VAL A 154 -0.59 -15.20 10.87
N SER A 155 0.01 -15.53 11.99
CA SER A 155 1.47 -15.75 12.10
C SER A 155 1.76 -17.05 12.83
N GLY A 156 3.02 -17.49 12.80
CA GLY A 156 3.44 -18.74 13.46
C GLY A 156 3.78 -19.84 12.46
N ALA A 157 4.25 -20.97 12.99
CA ALA A 157 4.60 -22.13 12.16
C ALA A 157 3.33 -22.88 11.73
N ILE A 158 3.45 -23.65 10.64
CA ILE A 158 2.38 -24.51 10.13
C ILE A 158 1.87 -25.42 11.25
N GLY A 159 0.55 -25.39 11.50
CA GLY A 159 -0.13 -26.13 12.56
C GLY A 159 -0.03 -25.52 13.97
N ARG A 160 0.55 -24.31 14.10
CA ARG A 160 0.65 -23.52 15.33
C ARG A 160 0.43 -22.03 15.05
N GLU A 161 -0.53 -21.75 14.18
CA GLU A 161 -0.88 -20.41 13.75
C GLU A 161 -1.60 -19.64 14.87
N THR A 162 -1.26 -18.36 15.02
CA THR A 162 -1.99 -17.39 15.83
C THR A 162 -2.78 -16.48 14.89
N VAL A 163 -4.10 -16.41 15.09
CA VAL A 163 -4.98 -15.51 14.34
C VAL A 163 -4.90 -14.11 14.95
N HIS A 164 -4.42 -13.16 14.17
CA HIS A 164 -4.30 -11.76 14.58
C HIS A 164 -5.56 -10.96 14.23
N TYR A 165 -6.17 -11.28 13.10
CA TYR A 165 -7.33 -10.59 12.56
C TYR A 165 -8.13 -11.49 11.62
N VAL A 166 -9.44 -11.30 11.57
CA VAL A 166 -10.33 -11.92 10.56
C VAL A 166 -11.01 -10.80 9.78
N ALA A 167 -10.81 -10.77 8.47
CA ALA A 167 -11.39 -9.76 7.59
C ALA A 167 -12.89 -10.02 7.34
N PRO A 168 -13.65 -9.03 6.81
CA PRO A 168 -15.09 -9.19 6.53
C PRO A 168 -15.42 -10.44 5.71
N PRO A 169 -16.58 -11.09 5.89
CA PRO A 169 -16.95 -12.25 5.08
C PRO A 169 -17.16 -11.86 3.61
N LYS A 170 -17.07 -12.84 2.70
CA LYS A 170 -17.26 -12.59 1.26
C LYS A 170 -18.61 -11.95 0.92
N ALA A 171 -19.65 -12.24 1.70
CA ALA A 171 -20.98 -11.67 1.53
C ALA A 171 -21.01 -10.14 1.68
N GLU A 172 -20.11 -9.56 2.47
CA GLU A 172 -20.02 -8.11 2.70
C GLU A 172 -19.02 -7.44 1.74
N LEU A 173 -18.06 -8.22 1.23
CA LEU A 173 -16.87 -7.72 0.55
C LEU A 173 -17.13 -6.80 -0.64
N ASP A 174 -18.11 -7.12 -1.49
CA ASP A 174 -18.42 -6.29 -2.66
C ASP A 174 -18.97 -4.91 -2.21
N GLY A 175 -19.79 -4.90 -1.15
CA GLY A 175 -20.29 -3.66 -0.54
C GLY A 175 -19.19 -2.87 0.18
N GLU A 176 -18.26 -3.55 0.85
CA GLU A 176 -17.09 -2.91 1.47
C GLU A 176 -16.22 -2.18 0.44
N MET A 177 -15.89 -2.88 -0.66
CA MET A 177 -15.07 -2.32 -1.72
C MET A 177 -15.76 -1.17 -2.45
N SER A 178 -17.07 -1.26 -2.70
CA SER A 178 -17.84 -0.14 -3.26
C SER A 178 -17.72 1.11 -2.40
N ARG A 179 -17.95 1.01 -1.08
CA ARG A 179 -17.84 2.15 -0.17
C ARG A 179 -16.42 2.71 -0.11
N PHE A 180 -15.42 1.83 -0.18
CA PHE A 180 -14.01 2.24 -0.23
C PHE A 180 -13.69 3.06 -1.49
N PHE A 181 -14.12 2.61 -2.67
CA PHE A 181 -13.91 3.33 -3.93
C PHE A 181 -14.66 4.67 -3.96
N ASP A 182 -15.89 4.70 -3.46
CA ASP A 182 -16.66 5.96 -3.37
C ASP A 182 -15.94 6.97 -2.47
N TRP A 183 -15.39 6.52 -1.34
CA TRP A 183 -14.70 7.40 -0.39
C TRP A 183 -13.32 7.86 -0.87
N ILE A 184 -12.51 6.98 -1.46
CA ILE A 184 -11.09 7.29 -1.70
C ILE A 184 -10.90 8.45 -2.67
N ASP A 185 -11.75 8.54 -3.70
CA ASP A 185 -11.69 9.60 -4.71
C ASP A 185 -12.60 10.79 -4.43
N THR A 186 -13.35 10.77 -3.32
CA THR A 186 -14.12 11.94 -2.89
C THR A 186 -13.18 13.08 -2.48
N GLU A 187 -13.31 14.25 -3.11
CA GLU A 187 -12.66 15.47 -2.63
C GLU A 187 -13.30 15.89 -1.29
N ASN A 188 -12.49 15.92 -0.23
CA ASN A 188 -12.91 16.34 1.10
C ASN A 188 -11.82 17.21 1.75
N GLU A 189 -12.18 17.94 2.81
CA GLU A 189 -11.25 18.82 3.55
C GLU A 189 -10.24 18.05 4.43
N GLN A 190 -10.15 16.73 4.25
CA GLN A 190 -9.27 15.89 5.07
C GLN A 190 -7.81 16.13 4.71
N GLU A 191 -6.97 16.21 5.74
CA GLU A 191 -5.53 16.35 5.56
C GLU A 191 -4.98 15.15 4.75
N PRO A 192 -4.20 15.37 3.67
CA PRO A 192 -3.86 14.28 2.75
C PRO A 192 -2.98 13.15 3.32
N LEU A 193 -2.11 13.41 4.29
CA LEU A 193 -1.35 12.35 4.98
C LEU A 193 -2.30 11.47 5.79
N LEU A 194 -3.27 12.08 6.49
CA LEU A 194 -4.31 11.33 7.21
C LEU A 194 -5.19 10.53 6.25
N LYS A 195 -5.56 11.11 5.10
CA LYS A 195 -6.33 10.39 4.08
C LYS A 195 -5.56 9.16 3.56
N ALA A 196 -4.26 9.30 3.30
CA ALA A 196 -3.43 8.18 2.87
C ALA A 196 -3.30 7.09 3.95
N GLY A 197 -3.17 7.48 5.23
CA GLY A 197 -3.14 6.56 6.36
C GLY A 197 -4.46 5.80 6.55
N ILE A 198 -5.59 6.50 6.50
CA ILE A 198 -6.93 5.89 6.59
C ILE A 198 -7.18 4.95 5.42
N ALA A 199 -6.88 5.37 4.18
CA ALA A 199 -7.06 4.54 3.00
C ALA A 199 -6.26 3.24 3.11
N HIS A 200 -5.01 3.33 3.58
CA HIS A 200 -4.17 2.18 3.81
C HIS A 200 -4.78 1.24 4.84
N LEU A 201 -5.14 1.76 6.02
CA LEU A 201 -5.72 0.96 7.09
C LEU A 201 -7.01 0.29 6.62
N TRP A 202 -7.94 1.05 6.05
CA TRP A 202 -9.24 0.56 5.62
C TRP A 202 -9.10 -0.55 4.58
N PHE A 203 -8.26 -0.35 3.55
CA PHE A 203 -8.02 -1.38 2.53
C PHE A 203 -7.46 -2.67 3.13
N ILE A 204 -6.49 -2.56 4.04
CA ILE A 204 -5.88 -3.72 4.71
C ILE A 204 -6.89 -4.47 5.59
N MET A 205 -7.82 -3.76 6.23
CA MET A 205 -8.90 -4.34 7.03
C MET A 205 -9.95 -5.07 6.16
N ILE A 206 -10.28 -4.55 4.97
CA ILE A 206 -11.17 -5.26 4.03
C ILE A 206 -10.52 -6.56 3.52
N HIS A 207 -9.21 -6.50 3.23
CA HIS A 207 -8.39 -7.61 2.74
C HIS A 207 -9.04 -8.36 1.54
N PRO A 208 -9.27 -7.66 0.42
CA PRO A 208 -10.17 -8.14 -0.64
C PRO A 208 -9.66 -9.31 -1.49
N PHE A 209 -8.34 -9.50 -1.59
CA PHE A 209 -7.73 -10.50 -2.46
C PHE A 209 -7.21 -11.72 -1.71
N ASP A 210 -7.01 -12.84 -2.41
CA ASP A 210 -6.38 -14.06 -1.85
C ASP A 210 -4.93 -13.79 -1.40
N ASP A 211 -4.20 -12.89 -2.08
CA ASP A 211 -2.85 -12.41 -1.73
C ASP A 211 -2.60 -11.02 -2.37
N GLY A 212 -1.53 -10.33 -2.00
CA GLY A 212 -1.10 -9.05 -2.58
C GLY A 212 -1.68 -7.82 -1.89
N ASN A 213 -2.55 -8.00 -0.89
CA ASN A 213 -3.23 -6.91 -0.19
C ASN A 213 -2.26 -5.90 0.44
N GLY A 214 -1.17 -6.36 1.07
CA GLY A 214 -0.15 -5.46 1.63
C GLY A 214 0.54 -4.59 0.58
N ARG A 215 0.93 -5.19 -0.55
CA ARG A 215 1.57 -4.48 -1.68
C ARG A 215 0.62 -3.48 -2.33
N ILE A 216 -0.63 -3.87 -2.55
CA ILE A 216 -1.67 -2.99 -3.09
C ILE A 216 -1.99 -1.86 -2.11
N GLY A 217 -2.12 -2.14 -0.81
CA GLY A 217 -2.35 -1.12 0.22
C GLY A 217 -1.24 -0.06 0.25
N ARG A 218 0.03 -0.46 0.08
CA ARG A 218 1.14 0.50 -0.06
C ARG A 218 1.11 1.27 -1.38
N ALA A 219 0.70 0.64 -2.48
CA ALA A 219 0.49 1.34 -3.74
C ALA A 219 -0.65 2.37 -3.67
N ILE A 220 -1.72 2.09 -2.93
CA ILE A 220 -2.81 3.03 -2.64
C ILE A 220 -2.29 4.23 -1.85
N THR A 221 -1.44 4.00 -0.85
CA THR A 221 -0.76 5.08 -0.11
C THR A 221 0.06 5.96 -1.05
N ASP A 222 0.89 5.34 -1.90
CA ASP A 222 1.69 6.04 -2.91
C ASP A 222 0.83 6.87 -3.87
N TYR A 223 -0.31 6.33 -4.30
CA TYR A 223 -1.27 7.01 -5.17
C TYR A 223 -1.78 8.32 -4.57
N LEU A 224 -2.25 8.27 -3.32
CA LEU A 224 -2.76 9.45 -2.61
C LEU A 224 -1.65 10.46 -2.30
N LEU A 225 -0.50 9.99 -1.83
CA LEU A 225 0.62 10.87 -1.51
C LEU A 225 1.25 11.49 -2.76
N ALA A 226 1.27 10.79 -3.90
CA ALA A 226 1.76 11.38 -5.14
C ALA A 226 0.82 12.48 -5.64
N ARG A 227 -0.49 12.35 -5.41
CA ARG A 227 -1.51 13.36 -5.74
C ARG A 227 -1.28 14.66 -4.96
N SER A 228 -1.00 14.57 -3.67
CA SER A 228 -0.91 15.74 -2.79
C SER A 228 0.53 16.24 -2.53
N TYR A 229 1.53 15.37 -2.59
CA TYR A 229 2.93 15.66 -2.27
C TYR A 229 3.90 15.06 -3.32
N PRO A 230 3.85 15.48 -4.59
CA PRO A 230 4.67 14.88 -5.65
C PRO A 230 6.17 14.91 -5.35
N SER A 231 6.70 16.01 -4.80
CA SER A 231 8.11 16.15 -4.45
C SER A 231 8.54 15.18 -3.34
N LEU A 232 7.64 14.84 -2.42
CA LEU A 232 7.90 13.86 -1.36
C LEU A 232 8.09 12.47 -1.97
N MET A 233 7.22 12.11 -2.92
CA MET A 233 7.26 10.81 -3.61
C MET A 233 8.44 10.65 -4.59
N GLU A 234 9.18 11.71 -4.87
CA GLU A 234 10.42 11.65 -5.67
C GLU A 234 11.67 11.39 -4.83
N LEU A 235 11.63 11.76 -3.55
CA LEU A 235 12.82 11.80 -2.68
C LEU A 235 12.74 10.84 -1.49
N VAL A 236 11.55 10.33 -1.15
CA VAL A 236 11.31 9.50 0.03
C VAL A 236 10.68 8.16 -0.35
N SER A 237 11.23 7.08 0.21
CA SER A 237 10.66 5.72 0.10
C SER A 237 9.91 5.38 1.39
N PHE A 238 8.58 5.33 1.31
CA PHE A 238 7.73 4.95 2.44
C PHE A 238 7.87 3.48 2.78
N SER A 239 8.00 2.61 1.78
CA SER A 239 8.13 1.16 2.01
C SER A 239 9.41 0.85 2.79
N LYS A 240 10.49 1.61 2.56
CA LYS A 240 11.72 1.50 3.35
C LYS A 240 11.53 1.86 4.82
N HIS A 241 10.82 2.95 5.10
CA HIS A 241 10.52 3.34 6.48
C HIS A 241 9.61 2.31 7.17
N ILE A 242 8.59 1.81 6.48
CA ILE A 242 7.74 0.73 7.00
C ILE A 242 8.56 -0.54 7.26
N SER A 243 9.49 -0.89 6.36
CA SER A 243 10.37 -2.05 6.50
C SER A 243 11.27 -1.94 7.74
N LEU A 244 11.86 -0.77 7.99
CA LEU A 244 12.64 -0.49 9.20
C LEU A 244 11.82 -0.63 10.50
N GLU A 245 10.54 -0.26 10.45
CA GLU A 245 9.61 -0.35 11.58
C GLU A 245 8.64 -1.54 11.47
N ARG A 246 8.96 -2.60 10.70
CA ARG A 246 8.01 -3.65 10.30
C ARG A 246 7.21 -4.26 11.46
N LYS A 247 7.87 -4.52 12.60
CA LYS A 247 7.21 -5.04 13.80
C LYS A 247 6.17 -4.07 14.36
N ARG A 248 6.52 -2.78 14.42
CA ARG A 248 5.63 -1.73 14.90
C ARG A 248 4.46 -1.55 13.94
N TYR A 249 4.72 -1.51 12.63
CA TYR A 249 3.70 -1.44 11.60
C TYR A 249 2.62 -2.53 11.76
N TYR A 250 3.00 -3.80 11.85
CA TYR A 250 2.03 -4.87 12.05
C TYR A 250 1.34 -4.81 13.42
N SER A 251 2.04 -4.39 14.48
CA SER A 251 1.42 -4.24 15.81
C SER A 251 0.33 -3.17 15.83
N VAL A 252 0.51 -2.07 15.09
CA VAL A 252 -0.49 -1.01 14.96
C VAL A 252 -1.69 -1.50 14.15
N LEU A 253 -1.46 -2.22 13.04
CA LEU A 253 -2.55 -2.80 12.24
C LEU A 253 -3.36 -3.82 13.05
N GLU A 254 -2.69 -4.69 13.80
CA GLU A 254 -3.36 -5.66 14.68
C GLU A 254 -4.19 -4.97 15.77
N ALA A 255 -3.62 -3.94 16.40
CA ALA A 255 -4.33 -3.17 17.41
C ALA A 255 -5.55 -2.45 16.83
N ALA A 256 -5.41 -1.80 15.67
CA ALA A 256 -6.50 -1.13 14.98
C ALA A 256 -7.63 -2.11 14.61
N GLY A 257 -7.28 -3.31 14.14
CA GLY A 257 -8.25 -4.36 13.85
C GLY A 257 -9.10 -4.81 15.05
N LYS A 258 -8.66 -4.52 16.28
CA LYS A 258 -9.30 -4.93 17.54
C LYS A 258 -9.91 -3.77 18.34
N ASN A 259 -9.34 -2.56 18.27
CA ASN A 259 -9.61 -1.46 19.20
C ASN A 259 -10.63 -0.42 18.69
N GLY A 260 -11.19 -0.59 17.49
CA GLY A 260 -12.25 0.26 16.94
C GLY A 260 -11.77 1.41 16.08
N MET A 261 -12.65 2.40 15.87
CA MET A 261 -12.51 3.42 14.83
C MET A 261 -11.72 4.68 15.25
N ASP A 262 -11.24 4.72 16.50
CA ASP A 262 -10.36 5.77 17.03
C ASP A 262 -8.91 5.47 16.61
N ILE A 263 -8.35 6.33 15.75
CA ILE A 263 -7.04 6.10 15.10
C ILE A 263 -6.05 7.25 15.28
#